data_AF-A0A1G1HDC6-F1
#
_entry.id   AF-A0A1G1HDC6-F1
#
_cell.length_a   1.000
_cell.length_b   1.000
_cell.length_c   1.000
_cell.angle_alpha   90.00
_cell.angle_beta   90.00
_cell.angle_gamma   90.00
#
_symmetry.space_group_name_H-M   'P 1'
#
loop_
_entity.id
_entity.type
_entity.pdbx_description
1 polymer ?
#
loop_
_entity_poly.entity_id
_entity_poly.type
_entity_poly.pdbx_seq_one_letter_code
_entity_poly.pdbx_strand_id
1 'polypeptide(L)'
;MRKLSIVLGLITALVFVASAFAGMGVYEYKDGDMGKVTFDGKLHNAKLGPGKCMECHKNNTPFAMKKPGTEGSVKITKADHVAGKYCGTCHDGNKEIGGVKVFGWQEGSDCAKCHKKEEMKPEGEMKPEQEVKPEGEIKP
;
A
#
# COMPACT_ATOMS: atom_id res chain seq x y z
N MET A 1 44.44 -3.22 12.63
CA MET A 1 43.24 -3.07 13.48
C MET A 1 42.47 -1.78 13.21
N ARG A 2 43.07 -0.58 13.30
CA ARG A 2 42.37 0.71 13.10
C ARG A 2 41.67 0.87 11.73
N LYS A 3 42.28 0.44 10.62
CA LYS A 3 41.64 0.47 9.29
C LYS A 3 40.52 -0.56 9.13
N LEU A 4 40.62 -1.70 9.82
CA LEU A 4 39.58 -2.73 9.84
C LEU A 4 38.36 -2.25 10.63
N SER A 5 38.58 -1.54 11.76
CA SER A 5 37.50 -0.92 12.55
C SER A 5 36.79 0.22 11.79
N ILE A 6 37.50 1.01 10.98
CA ILE A 6 36.89 2.06 10.15
C ILE A 6 36.02 1.44 9.03
N VAL A 7 36.52 0.41 8.35
CA VAL A 7 35.75 -0.29 7.30
C VAL A 7 34.51 -0.97 7.90
N LEU A 8 34.65 -1.67 9.03
CA LEU A 8 33.52 -2.31 9.71
C LEU A 8 32.48 -1.28 10.20
N GLY A 9 32.93 -0.12 10.67
CA GLY A 9 32.07 1.01 11.06
C GLY A 9 31.31 1.61 9.87
N LEU A 10 31.95 1.76 8.71
CA LEU A 10 31.30 2.24 7.50
C LEU A 10 30.27 1.24 6.96
N ILE A 11 30.59 -0.06 6.98
CA ILE A 11 29.67 -1.12 6.56
C ILE A 11 28.43 -1.15 7.47
N THR A 12 28.62 -1.09 8.79
CA THR A 12 27.48 -1.04 9.73
C THR A 12 26.63 0.21 9.53
N ALA A 13 27.24 1.39 9.36
CA ALA A 13 26.50 2.62 9.07
C ALA A 13 25.65 2.52 7.79
N LEU A 14 26.18 1.92 6.71
CA LEU A 14 25.44 1.69 5.47
C LEU A 14 24.23 0.76 5.66
N VAL A 15 24.38 -0.31 6.46
CA VAL A 15 23.28 -1.24 6.77
C VAL A 15 22.16 -0.54 7.57
N PHE A 16 22.50 0.29 8.54
CA PHE A 16 21.50 1.04 9.32
C PHE A 16 20.73 2.07 8.47
N VAL A 17 21.39 2.74 7.52
CA VAL A 17 20.72 3.70 6.62
C VAL A 17 19.73 2.98 5.71
N ALA A 18 20.06 1.79 5.18
CA ALA A 18 19.16 1.03 4.31
C ALA A 18 17.85 0.61 5.03
N SER A 19 17.93 0.26 6.31
CA SER A 19 16.75 -0.15 7.09
C SER A 19 15.73 0.97 7.31
N ALA A 20 16.15 2.23 7.33
CA ALA A 20 15.26 3.38 7.55
C ALA A 20 14.31 3.66 6.36
N PHE A 21 14.63 3.17 5.16
CA PHE A 21 13.82 3.40 3.95
C PHE A 21 12.86 2.24 3.63
N ALA A 22 12.91 1.12 4.37
CA ALA A 22 12.16 -0.11 4.06
C ALA A 22 10.64 -0.04 4.27
N GLY A 23 10.06 1.12 4.65
CA GLY A 23 8.63 1.28 4.98
C GLY A 23 7.83 2.25 4.11
N MET A 24 8.44 2.89 3.10
CA MET A 24 7.79 3.90 2.27
C MET A 24 7.46 3.37 0.87
N GLY A 25 6.75 2.25 0.82
CA GLY A 25 6.30 1.61 -0.41
C GLY A 25 5.04 2.24 -1.00
N VAL A 26 4.71 1.80 -2.21
CA VAL A 26 3.39 1.98 -2.82
C VAL A 26 2.59 0.70 -2.57
N TYR A 27 1.37 0.83 -2.06
CA TYR A 27 0.50 -0.29 -1.72
C TYR A 27 -0.82 -0.19 -2.47
N GLU A 28 -1.29 -1.29 -3.04
CA GLU A 28 -2.56 -1.35 -3.75
C GLU A 28 -3.61 -2.10 -2.93
N TYR A 29 -4.81 -1.53 -2.88
CA TYR A 29 -6.03 -2.16 -2.39
C TYR A 29 -6.92 -2.44 -3.59
N LYS A 30 -7.05 -3.72 -3.95
CA LYS A 30 -7.75 -4.17 -5.17
C LYS A 30 -9.22 -4.52 -4.91
N ASP A 31 -9.58 -4.66 -3.65
CA ASP A 31 -10.91 -5.10 -3.24
C ASP A 31 -11.82 -3.88 -3.00
N GLY A 32 -12.62 -3.52 -4.01
CA GLY A 32 -13.66 -2.48 -3.87
C GLY A 32 -14.40 -2.17 -5.17
N ASP A 33 -15.72 -1.97 -5.06
CA ASP A 33 -16.63 -1.73 -6.20
C ASP A 33 -16.32 -0.43 -6.98
N MET A 34 -15.59 0.50 -6.36
CA MET A 34 -15.24 1.80 -6.95
C MET A 34 -13.90 1.79 -7.71
N GLY A 35 -13.22 0.64 -7.77
CA GLY A 35 -11.90 0.50 -8.38
C GLY A 35 -10.75 0.56 -7.38
N LYS A 36 -9.55 0.23 -7.86
CA LYS A 36 -8.37 0.07 -7.02
C LYS A 36 -7.95 1.36 -6.34
N VAL A 37 -7.44 1.25 -5.12
CA VAL A 37 -6.87 2.38 -4.36
C VAL A 37 -5.38 2.17 -4.20
N THR A 38 -4.60 3.16 -4.58
CA THR A 38 -3.14 3.15 -4.42
C THR A 38 -2.74 4.10 -3.29
N PHE A 39 -2.08 3.58 -2.27
CA PHE A 39 -1.46 4.35 -1.20
C PHE A 39 0.04 4.52 -1.48
N ASP A 40 0.54 5.76 -1.42
CA ASP A 40 1.96 6.06 -1.55
C ASP A 40 2.53 6.55 -0.22
N GLY A 41 3.37 5.73 0.42
CA GLY A 41 3.99 6.05 1.70
C GLY A 41 4.99 7.21 1.63
N LYS A 42 5.68 7.41 0.50
CA LYS A 42 6.60 8.54 0.31
C LYS A 42 5.84 9.84 0.23
N LEU A 43 4.74 9.86 -0.54
CA LEU A 43 3.89 11.05 -0.66
C LEU A 43 3.32 11.45 0.70
N HIS A 44 2.79 10.49 1.46
CA HIS A 44 2.25 10.77 2.79
C HIS A 44 3.34 11.25 3.76
N ASN A 45 4.53 10.64 3.74
CA ASN A 45 5.64 11.10 4.57
C ASN A 45 6.08 12.52 4.20
N ALA A 46 6.16 12.85 2.91
CA ALA A 46 6.52 14.19 2.44
C ALA A 46 5.50 15.26 2.88
N LYS A 47 4.21 14.90 3.00
CA LYS A 47 3.14 15.80 3.48
C LYS A 47 3.08 15.90 5.00
N LEU A 48 3.31 14.80 5.72
CA LEU A 48 3.30 14.76 7.18
C LEU A 48 4.57 15.38 7.78
N GLY A 49 5.69 15.27 7.08
CA GLY A 49 7.01 15.72 7.52
C GLY A 49 7.88 14.59 8.08
N PRO A 50 9.20 14.85 8.20
CA PRO A 50 10.17 13.86 8.66
C PRO A 50 9.89 13.45 10.12
N GLY A 51 10.14 12.17 10.43
CA GLY A 51 9.98 11.62 11.78
C GLY A 51 8.53 11.31 12.20
N LYS A 52 7.55 11.54 11.33
CA LYS A 52 6.13 11.27 11.61
C LYS A 52 5.67 9.84 11.31
N CYS A 53 6.60 8.88 11.24
CA CYS A 53 6.29 7.48 10.97
C CYS A 53 5.30 6.89 11.98
N MET A 54 5.40 7.32 13.24
CA MET A 54 4.53 6.85 14.33
C MET A 54 3.13 7.45 14.27
N GLU A 55 2.87 8.52 13.51
CA GLU A 55 1.51 9.01 13.29
C GLU A 55 0.64 7.99 12.54
N CYS A 56 1.28 7.08 11.79
CA CYS A 56 0.62 5.98 11.08
C CYS A 56 0.68 4.65 11.83
N HIS A 57 1.75 4.42 12.60
CA HIS A 57 2.11 3.10 13.13
C HIS A 57 1.98 2.95 14.64
N LYS A 58 1.79 4.05 15.38
CA LYS A 58 1.64 3.99 16.83
C LYS A 58 0.43 3.12 17.19
N ASN A 59 0.66 2.13 18.04
CA ASN A 59 -0.38 1.20 18.51
C ASN A 59 -1.12 0.46 17.37
N ASN A 60 -0.48 0.28 16.21
CA ASN A 60 -1.10 -0.28 15.01
C ASN A 60 -2.26 0.56 14.43
N THR A 61 -2.27 1.86 14.70
CA THR A 61 -3.31 2.78 14.23
C THR A 61 -2.70 4.00 13.54
N PRO A 62 -3.26 4.44 12.38
CA PRO A 62 -4.23 3.72 11.55
C PRO A 62 -3.74 2.39 10.96
N PHE A 63 -2.44 2.15 10.87
CA PHE A 63 -1.89 0.97 10.20
C PHE A 63 -0.77 0.33 11.01
N ALA A 64 -0.84 -0.98 11.22
CA ALA A 64 0.29 -1.75 11.74
C ALA A 64 1.51 -1.64 10.79
N MET A 65 2.72 -1.63 11.36
CA MET A 65 3.91 -1.94 10.55
C MET A 65 3.76 -3.37 10.04
N LYS A 66 3.66 -3.54 8.73
CA LYS A 66 3.35 -4.84 8.12
C LYS A 66 4.55 -5.79 8.17
N LYS A 67 4.25 -7.10 8.10
CA LYS A 67 5.21 -8.11 7.70
C LYS A 67 5.38 -8.06 6.17
N PRO A 68 6.58 -8.25 5.62
CA PRO A 68 6.79 -8.32 4.17
C PRO A 68 5.83 -9.33 3.50
N GLY A 69 5.25 -8.98 2.36
CA GLY A 69 4.32 -9.84 1.61
C GLY A 69 2.85 -9.75 2.06
N THR A 70 2.53 -8.89 3.02
CA THR A 70 1.15 -8.63 3.45
C THR A 70 0.65 -7.26 3.02
N GLU A 71 1.32 -6.58 2.11
CA GLU A 71 0.97 -5.25 1.59
C GLU A 71 -0.47 -5.22 1.05
N GLY A 72 -1.24 -4.16 1.30
CA GLY A 72 -2.61 -4.04 0.78
C GLY A 72 -3.66 -5.03 1.34
N SER A 73 -3.26 -6.04 2.14
CA SER A 73 -4.16 -7.10 2.64
C SER A 73 -5.24 -6.69 3.64
N VAL A 74 -5.21 -5.45 4.16
CA VAL A 74 -6.21 -5.02 5.15
C VAL A 74 -7.47 -4.64 4.40
N LYS A 75 -8.58 -5.28 4.75
CA LYS A 75 -9.89 -4.93 4.21
C LYS A 75 -10.38 -3.67 4.91
N ILE A 76 -10.51 -2.60 4.14
CA ILE A 76 -10.97 -1.29 4.62
C ILE A 76 -12.35 -1.06 4.04
N THR A 77 -13.32 -0.79 4.91
CA THR A 77 -14.70 -0.53 4.51
C THR A 77 -15.06 0.94 4.70
N LYS A 78 -16.17 1.37 4.09
CA LYS A 78 -16.75 2.70 4.37
C LYS A 78 -17.09 2.87 5.86
N ALA A 79 -17.53 1.81 6.54
CA ALA A 79 -17.84 1.85 7.98
C ALA A 79 -16.59 2.16 8.82
N ASP A 80 -15.41 1.67 8.41
CA ASP A 80 -14.16 2.02 9.09
C ASP A 80 -13.83 3.51 8.95
N HIS A 81 -14.11 4.10 7.79
CA HIS A 81 -13.94 5.53 7.59
C HIS A 81 -14.90 6.37 8.45
N VAL A 82 -16.17 5.95 8.58
CA VAL A 82 -17.14 6.56 9.51
C VAL A 82 -16.62 6.50 10.94
N ALA A 83 -16.00 5.39 11.32
CA ALA A 83 -15.40 5.19 12.63
C ALA A 83 -14.04 5.90 12.82
N GLY A 84 -13.58 6.71 11.86
CA GLY A 84 -12.32 7.44 11.94
C GLY A 84 -11.09 6.54 11.91
N LYS A 85 -11.18 5.36 11.27
CA LYS A 85 -10.08 4.39 11.15
C LYS A 85 -9.41 4.46 9.78
N TYR A 86 -8.22 3.87 9.68
CA TYR A 86 -7.44 3.77 8.45
C TYR A 86 -7.28 5.15 7.77
N CYS A 87 -7.64 5.25 6.49
CA CYS A 87 -7.62 6.49 5.71
C CYS A 87 -8.49 7.58 6.35
N GLY A 88 -9.63 7.20 6.95
CA GLY A 88 -10.58 8.09 7.59
C GLY A 88 -10.07 8.78 8.86
N THR A 89 -8.93 8.34 9.41
CA THR A 89 -8.26 9.01 10.54
C THR A 89 -7.81 10.43 10.17
N CYS A 90 -7.46 10.64 8.90
CA CYS A 90 -6.98 11.92 8.39
C CYS A 90 -7.82 12.45 7.23
N HIS A 91 -8.36 11.59 6.38
CA HIS A 91 -9.22 11.97 5.26
C HIS A 91 -10.67 12.16 5.69
N ASP A 92 -10.92 12.77 6.85
CA ASP A 92 -12.26 13.06 7.37
C ASP A 92 -12.82 14.40 6.86
N GLY A 93 -12.10 15.09 5.97
CA GLY A 93 -12.50 16.38 5.43
C GLY A 93 -12.48 17.52 6.45
N ASN A 94 -11.88 17.32 7.63
CA ASN A 94 -11.74 18.35 8.68
C ASN A 94 -10.29 18.49 9.15
N LYS A 95 -9.50 17.42 9.10
CA LYS A 95 -8.13 17.41 9.58
C LYS A 95 -7.26 18.36 8.79
N GLU A 96 -6.39 19.07 9.50
CA GLU A 96 -5.42 19.98 8.93
C GLU A 96 -4.00 19.50 9.26
N ILE A 97 -3.12 19.50 8.27
CA ILE A 97 -1.71 19.10 8.41
C ILE A 97 -0.85 20.17 7.75
N GLY A 98 -0.05 20.87 8.57
CA GLY A 98 0.86 21.91 8.07
C GLY A 98 0.16 23.09 7.39
N GLY A 99 -1.02 23.50 7.87
CA GLY A 99 -1.79 24.60 7.27
C GLY A 99 -2.68 24.17 6.10
N VAL A 100 -2.69 22.88 5.73
CA VAL A 100 -3.44 22.36 4.59
C VAL A 100 -4.53 21.42 5.07
N LYS A 101 -5.77 21.75 4.70
CA LYS A 101 -6.94 20.89 4.94
C LYS A 101 -6.85 19.62 4.12
N VAL A 102 -6.89 18.47 4.78
CA VAL A 102 -6.88 17.15 4.15
C VAL A 102 -8.26 16.90 3.54
N PHE A 103 -8.30 16.36 2.33
CA PHE A 103 -9.56 16.06 1.64
C PHE A 103 -10.32 14.92 2.30
N GLY A 104 -11.65 14.96 2.22
CA GLY A 104 -12.56 13.98 2.81
C GLY A 104 -12.84 12.74 1.95
N TRP A 105 -13.39 11.70 2.56
CA TRP A 105 -13.95 10.50 1.90
C TRP A 105 -15.48 10.56 1.74
N GLN A 106 -16.14 11.56 2.34
CA GLN A 106 -17.60 11.64 2.40
C GLN A 106 -18.25 11.88 1.04
N GLU A 107 -19.58 11.69 1.00
CA GLU A 107 -20.40 12.03 -0.17
C GLU A 107 -20.20 13.49 -0.59
N GLY A 108 -20.09 13.71 -1.91
CA GLY A 108 -19.70 15.01 -2.48
C GLY A 108 -18.20 15.26 -2.53
N SER A 109 -17.37 14.38 -1.96
CA SER A 109 -15.91 14.43 -2.15
C SER A 109 -15.49 13.86 -3.50
N ASP A 110 -14.27 14.19 -3.91
CA ASP A 110 -13.66 13.65 -5.12
C ASP A 110 -13.15 12.22 -4.89
N CYS A 111 -14.03 11.23 -5.14
CA CYS A 111 -13.74 9.80 -4.99
C CYS A 111 -12.54 9.35 -5.84
N ALA A 112 -12.28 10.01 -6.98
CA ALA A 112 -11.21 9.66 -7.91
C ALA A 112 -9.81 10.00 -7.37
N LYS A 113 -9.71 10.75 -6.26
CA LYS A 113 -8.44 10.96 -5.55
C LYS A 113 -7.86 9.66 -5.01
N CYS A 114 -8.72 8.72 -4.60
CA CYS A 114 -8.32 7.43 -4.08
C CYS A 114 -8.65 6.31 -5.06
N HIS A 115 -9.88 6.27 -5.56
CA HIS A 115 -10.38 5.19 -6.40
C HIS A 115 -10.04 5.44 -7.87
N LYS A 116 -9.03 4.73 -8.36
CA LYS A 116 -8.68 4.74 -9.78
C LYS A 116 -9.50 3.65 -10.47
N LYS A 117 -10.30 4.05 -11.46
CA LYS A 117 -10.86 3.08 -12.41
C LYS A 117 -9.69 2.33 -13.03
N GLU A 118 -9.72 1.00 -12.96
CA GLU A 118 -8.85 0.21 -13.80
C GLU A 118 -9.25 0.49 -15.25
N GLU A 119 -8.27 0.78 -16.10
CA GLU A 119 -8.45 0.49 -17.51
C GLU A 119 -8.64 -1.03 -17.59
N MET A 120 -9.88 -1.48 -17.79
CA MET A 120 -10.14 -2.87 -18.18
C MET A 120 -9.22 -3.16 -19.37
N LYS A 121 -8.18 -3.98 -19.17
CA LYS A 121 -7.66 -4.76 -20.30
C LYS A 121 -8.86 -5.58 -20.81
N PRO A 122 -9.17 -5.55 -22.11
CA PRO A 122 -10.27 -6.33 -22.63
C PRO A 122 -10.09 -7.80 -22.25
N GLU A 123 -11.11 -8.38 -21.63
CA GLU A 123 -11.26 -9.82 -21.47
C GLU A 123 -11.22 -10.45 -22.86
N GLY A 124 -10.06 -11.01 -23.20
CA GLY A 124 -9.82 -11.44 -24.57
C GLY A 124 -8.53 -12.21 -24.77
N GLU A 125 -8.06 -12.95 -23.76
CA GLU A 125 -7.12 -14.06 -23.95
C GLU A 125 -7.45 -15.18 -22.94
N MET A 126 -8.65 -15.78 -23.10
CA MET A 126 -8.85 -17.15 -22.66
C MET A 126 -7.94 -18.01 -23.52
N LYS A 127 -6.77 -18.36 -22.98
CA LYS A 127 -5.91 -19.39 -23.58
C LYS A 127 -6.77 -20.66 -23.74
N PRO A 128 -6.81 -21.26 -24.95
CA PRO A 128 -7.61 -22.45 -25.16
C PRO A 128 -7.10 -23.58 -24.27
N GLU A 129 -8.07 -24.20 -23.62
CA GLU A 129 -8.11 -25.55 -23.10
C GLU A 129 -6.91 -26.40 -23.54
N GLN A 130 -6.10 -26.80 -22.58
CA GLN A 130 -5.05 -27.79 -22.78
C GLN A 130 -5.76 -29.11 -23.15
N GLU A 131 -5.73 -29.45 -24.45
CA GLU A 131 -6.27 -30.70 -24.98
C GLU A 131 -5.71 -31.88 -24.18
N VAL A 132 -6.59 -32.49 -23.39
CA VAL A 132 -6.37 -33.82 -22.82
C VAL A 132 -6.39 -34.79 -23.99
N LYS A 133 -5.21 -35.24 -24.43
CA LYS A 133 -5.08 -36.36 -25.35
C LYS A 133 -5.55 -37.64 -24.65
N PRO A 134 -6.55 -38.38 -25.17
CA PRO A 134 -6.76 -39.75 -24.76
C PRO A 134 -5.74 -40.65 -25.49
N GLU A 135 -4.81 -41.24 -24.74
CA GLU A 135 -4.07 -42.42 -25.22
C GLU A 135 -5.03 -43.62 -25.20
N GLY A 136 -5.26 -44.21 -26.38
CA GLY A 136 -6.14 -45.35 -26.55
C GLY A 136 -6.16 -45.85 -27.99
N GLU A 137 -5.01 -46.29 -28.52
CA GLU A 137 -4.97 -47.18 -29.68
C GLU A 137 -4.97 -48.63 -29.18
N ILE A 138 -6.16 -49.24 -29.17
CA ILE A 138 -6.32 -50.69 -29.31
C ILE A 138 -6.58 -50.92 -30.80
N LYS A 139 -5.63 -51.55 -31.49
CA LYS A 139 -5.86 -52.09 -32.84
C LYS A 139 -6.48 -53.50 -32.74
N PRO A 140 -7.28 -53.90 -33.74
CA PRO A 140 -7.96 -55.19 -33.78
C PRO A 140 -6.99 -56.37 -33.88
#